data_AF-A0A939EUP8-F1
#
_entry.id   AF-A0A939EUP8-F1
#
_cell.length_a   1.000
_cell.length_b   1.000
_cell.length_c   1.000
_cell.angle_alpha   90.00
_cell.angle_beta   90.00
_cell.angle_gamma   90.00
#
_symmetry.space_group_name_H-M   'P 1'
#
loop_
_entity.id
_entity.type
_entity.pdbx_description
1 polymer ?
#
loop_
_entity_poly.entity_id
_entity_poly.type
_entity_poly.pdbx_seq_one_letter_code
_entity_poly.pdbx_strand_id
1 'polypeptide(L)'
;MKKKTAYLLLPALAGLLVGFAPASLHFPEATTPTAALPNRAPLAAPAVQGWFFRAVSGYPAAIAFEPVVLFENGEYYEVGEEPLESLNVPQSKSKRPMAWGTWQLKGQTYLLTNYKKQLSDYQLGSGNWFPAYAYTGAVKLKKGYEKVSGGNYGNGTNALSISKINFPDATHFTEGFNAGISTPNAAAGRTRNANGTYKLHGNTLELTYSDGRVVKKSFALGAKGAPARPTADIIFIGGDAYTDTE
;
A
#
# COMPACT_ATOMS: atom_id res chain seq x y z
N MET A 1 -59.26 -15.36 16.75
CA MET A 1 -59.58 -16.68 17.35
C MET A 1 -60.20 -17.57 16.28
N LYS A 2 -59.88 -18.88 16.35
CA LYS A 2 -60.50 -20.04 15.68
C LYS A 2 -60.04 -20.38 14.24
N LYS A 3 -59.09 -21.32 14.24
CA LYS A 3 -58.79 -22.34 13.21
C LYS A 3 -60.08 -22.95 12.62
N LYS A 4 -60.01 -23.37 11.35
CA LYS A 4 -60.62 -24.64 10.90
C LYS A 4 -59.70 -25.34 9.91
N THR A 5 -59.51 -26.62 10.20
CA THR A 5 -58.65 -27.61 9.55
C THR A 5 -59.57 -28.68 8.95
N ALA A 6 -59.15 -29.22 7.79
CA ALA A 6 -59.47 -30.52 7.20
C ALA A 6 -60.93 -30.84 6.80
N TYR A 7 -61.12 -31.54 5.67
CA TYR A 7 -61.20 -33.01 5.52
C TYR A 7 -61.33 -33.33 4.01
N LEU A 8 -60.47 -34.21 3.46
CA LEU A 8 -60.73 -35.59 3.04
C LEU A 8 -61.51 -35.75 1.71
N LEU A 9 -60.92 -36.41 0.70
CA LEU A 9 -61.25 -37.78 0.26
C LEU A 9 -60.67 -38.11 -1.13
N LEU A 10 -59.98 -39.25 -1.19
CA LEU A 10 -59.62 -39.99 -2.40
C LEU A 10 -60.87 -40.50 -3.15
N PRO A 11 -60.70 -40.87 -4.43
CA PRO A 11 -60.75 -42.31 -4.69
C PRO A 11 -59.58 -42.84 -5.54
N ALA A 12 -59.29 -44.11 -5.29
CA ALA A 12 -58.35 -44.95 -5.99
C ALA A 12 -58.86 -45.34 -7.39
N LEU A 13 -57.95 -45.60 -8.33
CA LEU A 13 -58.21 -46.60 -9.37
C LEU A 13 -56.92 -47.31 -9.82
N ALA A 14 -57.01 -48.63 -9.69
CA ALA A 14 -56.34 -49.75 -10.36
C ALA A 14 -55.18 -49.50 -11.36
N GLY A 15 -54.03 -50.09 -11.02
CA GLY A 15 -53.55 -51.33 -11.66
C GLY A 15 -53.05 -51.26 -13.10
N LEU A 16 -51.72 -51.32 -13.27
CA LEU A 16 -51.09 -52.13 -14.32
C LEU A 16 -49.66 -52.50 -13.89
N LEU A 17 -49.41 -53.80 -13.68
CA LEU A 17 -48.07 -54.36 -13.52
C LEU A 17 -47.49 -54.57 -14.92
N VAL A 18 -46.45 -53.82 -15.26
CA VAL A 18 -45.59 -54.07 -16.42
C VAL A 18 -44.18 -54.30 -15.90
N GLY A 19 -43.67 -55.51 -16.13
CA GLY A 19 -42.30 -55.88 -15.80
C GLY A 19 -41.31 -55.09 -16.65
N PHE A 20 -40.32 -54.49 -16.00
CA PHE A 20 -39.17 -53.90 -16.65
C PHE A 20 -37.89 -54.58 -16.14
N ALA A 21 -37.11 -55.07 -17.10
CA ALA A 21 -35.76 -55.59 -16.91
C ALA A 21 -34.82 -54.49 -16.37
N PRO A 22 -33.73 -54.85 -15.66
CA PRO A 22 -32.77 -53.86 -15.17
C PRO A 22 -31.94 -53.30 -16.32
N ALA A 23 -32.31 -52.12 -16.82
CA ALA A 23 -31.45 -51.29 -17.64
C ALA A 23 -30.50 -50.49 -16.73
N SER A 24 -29.20 -50.68 -16.92
CA SER A 24 -28.15 -49.95 -16.22
C SER A 24 -28.26 -48.43 -16.48
N LEU A 25 -28.55 -47.66 -15.43
CA LEU A 25 -28.50 -46.20 -15.47
C LEU A 25 -27.04 -45.74 -15.49
N HIS A 26 -26.53 -45.40 -16.67
CA HIS A 26 -25.43 -44.44 -16.79
C HIS A 26 -26.01 -43.05 -16.56
N PHE A 27 -25.64 -42.40 -15.45
CA PHE A 27 -25.94 -40.99 -15.24
C PHE A 27 -25.05 -40.15 -16.16
N PRO A 28 -25.60 -39.32 -17.06
CA PRO A 28 -24.81 -38.31 -17.73
C PRO A 28 -24.39 -37.27 -16.68
N GLU A 29 -23.08 -37.06 -16.58
CA GLU A 29 -22.46 -36.03 -15.77
C GLU A 29 -22.99 -34.66 -16.25
N ALA A 30 -23.79 -34.01 -15.41
CA ALA A 30 -24.30 -32.68 -15.69
C ALA A 30 -23.14 -31.68 -15.63
N THR A 31 -22.54 -31.39 -16.79
CA THR A 31 -21.67 -30.21 -16.95
C THR A 31 -22.50 -28.95 -16.70
N THR A 32 -22.42 -28.48 -15.46
CA THR A 32 -22.99 -27.20 -15.07
C THR A 32 -22.12 -26.10 -15.68
N PRO A 33 -22.67 -25.13 -16.44
CA PRO A 33 -21.90 -23.99 -16.88
C PRO A 33 -21.46 -23.21 -15.63
N THR A 34 -20.16 -23.17 -15.40
CA THR A 34 -19.58 -22.35 -14.33
C THR A 34 -19.86 -20.89 -14.69
N ALA A 35 -20.81 -20.28 -14.00
CA ALA A 35 -21.03 -18.84 -14.04
C ALA A 35 -19.71 -18.16 -13.64
N ALA A 36 -19.12 -17.40 -14.57
CA ALA A 36 -17.95 -16.59 -14.31
C ALA A 36 -18.29 -15.62 -13.16
N LEU A 37 -17.65 -15.81 -12.01
CA LEU A 37 -17.75 -14.87 -10.89
C LEU A 37 -17.33 -13.47 -11.37
N PRO A 38 -18.00 -12.40 -10.92
CA PRO A 38 -17.66 -11.04 -11.31
C PRO A 38 -16.20 -10.75 -10.92
N ASN A 39 -15.49 -10.18 -11.89
CA ASN A 39 -14.09 -9.79 -11.88
C ASN A 39 -13.66 -9.26 -10.49
N ARG A 40 -13.04 -10.12 -9.68
CA ARG A 40 -12.55 -9.77 -8.33
C ARG A 40 -11.44 -8.74 -8.52
N ALA A 41 -11.66 -7.51 -8.07
CA ALA A 41 -10.64 -6.47 -8.12
C ALA A 41 -9.31 -7.02 -7.56
N PRO A 42 -8.17 -6.71 -8.20
CA PRO A 42 -6.90 -7.29 -7.82
C PRO A 42 -6.61 -6.99 -6.35
N LEU A 43 -6.35 -8.04 -5.58
CA LEU A 43 -5.95 -7.92 -4.17
C LEU A 43 -4.52 -7.39 -4.03
N ALA A 44 -3.71 -7.56 -5.08
CA ALA A 44 -2.32 -7.10 -5.15
C ALA A 44 -2.22 -5.78 -5.92
N ALA A 45 -1.16 -5.01 -5.64
CA ALA A 45 -0.80 -3.83 -6.40
C ALA A 45 -0.57 -4.18 -7.89
N PRO A 46 -0.96 -3.30 -8.84
CA PRO A 46 -0.62 -3.48 -10.25
C PRO A 46 0.90 -3.46 -10.47
N ALA A 47 1.33 -3.89 -11.66
CA ALA A 47 2.72 -3.79 -12.07
C ALA A 47 3.22 -2.33 -11.96
N VAL A 48 4.43 -2.17 -11.43
CA VAL A 48 5.04 -0.87 -11.17
C VAL A 48 5.82 -0.43 -12.39
N GLN A 49 5.49 0.74 -12.92
CA GLN A 49 6.29 1.41 -13.94
C GLN A 49 7.49 2.14 -13.35
N GLY A 50 7.31 2.78 -12.18
CA GLY A 50 8.41 3.48 -11.52
C GLY A 50 8.02 4.09 -10.18
N TRP A 51 9.03 4.28 -9.34
CA TRP A 51 8.92 5.03 -8.10
C TRP A 51 9.54 6.41 -8.29
N PHE A 52 8.94 7.41 -7.66
CA PHE A 52 9.34 8.80 -7.75
C PHE A 52 9.20 9.50 -6.40
N PHE A 53 9.92 10.61 -6.25
CA PHE A 53 9.69 11.59 -5.20
C PHE A 53 9.15 12.87 -5.81
N ARG A 54 8.02 13.30 -5.25
CA ARG A 54 7.45 14.61 -5.50
C ARG A 54 7.88 15.55 -4.39
N ALA A 55 8.51 16.66 -4.74
CA ALA A 55 8.71 17.75 -3.79
C ALA A 55 7.51 18.70 -3.88
N VAL A 56 6.80 18.88 -2.77
CA VAL A 56 5.68 19.81 -2.64
C VAL A 56 6.02 20.91 -1.64
N SER A 57 5.63 22.15 -1.94
CA SER A 57 5.76 23.25 -1.00
C SER A 57 4.78 23.05 0.17
N GLY A 58 5.32 22.89 1.37
CA GLY A 58 4.57 22.83 2.63
C GLY A 58 4.55 24.17 3.36
N TYR A 59 3.42 24.47 3.99
CA TYR A 59 3.27 25.63 4.87
C TYR A 59 3.85 25.32 6.27
N PRO A 60 4.59 26.24 6.94
CA PRO A 60 4.85 27.64 6.55
C PRO A 60 6.13 27.89 5.74
N ALA A 61 7.06 26.93 5.58
CA ALA A 61 8.25 27.04 4.72
C ALA A 61 9.01 25.71 4.56
N ALA A 62 8.33 24.56 4.57
CA ALA A 62 8.99 23.25 4.54
C ALA A 62 8.74 22.58 3.19
N ILE A 63 9.78 22.12 2.50
CA ILE A 63 9.61 21.23 1.35
C ILE A 63 9.22 19.86 1.90
N ALA A 64 8.05 19.37 1.52
CA ALA A 64 7.68 17.99 1.80
C ALA A 64 8.03 17.11 0.59
N PHE A 65 8.69 15.99 0.86
CA PHE A 65 8.91 14.97 -0.14
C PHE A 65 7.91 13.84 0.05
N GLU A 66 7.23 13.49 -1.03
CA GLU A 66 6.18 12.47 -1.03
C GLU A 66 6.60 11.34 -1.99
N PRO A 67 6.67 10.08 -1.52
CA PRO A 67 6.92 8.94 -2.38
C PRO A 67 5.67 8.61 -3.21
N VAL A 68 5.85 8.53 -4.52
CA VAL A 68 4.79 8.25 -5.49
C VAL A 68 5.17 7.04 -6.33
N VAL A 69 4.25 6.09 -6.46
CA VAL A 69 4.38 4.96 -7.39
C VAL A 69 3.48 5.20 -8.59
N LEU A 70 4.06 5.05 -9.78
CA LEU A 70 3.31 4.98 -11.03
C LEU A 70 3.14 3.51 -11.42
N PHE A 71 1.90 3.11 -11.64
CA PHE A 71 1.56 1.77 -12.12
C PHE A 71 1.40 1.74 -13.63
N GLU A 72 1.70 0.59 -14.25
CA GLU A 72 1.54 0.38 -15.70
C GLU A 72 0.10 0.53 -16.19
N ASN A 73 -0.89 0.38 -15.30
CA ASN A 73 -2.31 0.58 -15.63
C ASN A 73 -2.74 2.06 -15.71
N GLY A 74 -1.81 3.00 -15.58
CA GLY A 74 -2.07 4.44 -15.63
C GLY A 74 -2.61 5.04 -14.32
N GLU A 75 -2.63 4.29 -13.22
CA GLU A 75 -2.92 4.81 -11.89
C GLU A 75 -1.63 5.17 -11.15
N TYR A 76 -1.69 6.16 -10.27
CA TYR A 76 -0.61 6.43 -9.31
C TYR A 76 -1.11 6.30 -7.88
N TYR A 77 -0.17 6.03 -6.98
CA TYR A 77 -0.41 5.93 -5.55
C TYR A 77 0.64 6.69 -4.74
N GLU A 78 0.18 7.51 -3.80
CA GLU A 78 1.00 8.18 -2.79
C GLU A 78 1.29 7.19 -1.65
N VAL A 79 2.54 6.71 -1.62
CA VAL A 79 2.95 5.59 -0.78
C VAL A 79 2.89 5.98 0.70
N GLY A 80 2.22 5.15 1.49
CA GLY A 80 2.13 5.33 2.94
C GLY A 80 3.05 4.40 3.71
N GLU A 81 2.63 4.07 4.93
CA GLU A 81 3.40 3.25 5.85
C GLU A 81 3.67 1.83 5.31
N GLU A 82 2.63 1.20 4.77
CA GLU A 82 2.64 -0.20 4.39
C GLU A 82 3.48 -0.45 3.12
N PRO A 83 4.23 -1.56 3.06
CA PRO A 83 4.90 -1.98 1.84
C PRO A 83 3.91 -2.22 0.69
N LEU A 84 4.34 -1.92 -0.53
CA LEU A 84 3.48 -2.01 -1.71
C LEU A 84 2.98 -3.44 -1.97
N GLU A 85 3.78 -4.46 -1.66
CA GLU A 85 3.42 -5.87 -1.80
C GLU A 85 2.32 -6.32 -0.84
N SER A 86 2.07 -5.55 0.23
CA SER A 86 0.98 -5.79 1.18
C SER A 86 -0.28 -4.96 0.90
N LEU A 87 -0.24 -4.10 -0.12
CA LEU A 87 -1.31 -3.15 -0.42
C LEU A 87 -2.55 -3.85 -0.97
N ASN A 88 -3.63 -3.83 -0.18
CA ASN A 88 -4.97 -4.15 -0.68
C ASN A 88 -5.55 -2.95 -1.41
N VAL A 89 -5.50 -2.97 -2.75
CA VAL A 89 -5.86 -1.82 -3.59
C VAL A 89 -7.30 -1.34 -3.38
N PRO A 90 -8.35 -2.21 -3.43
CA PRO A 90 -9.72 -1.79 -3.16
C PRO A 90 -9.90 -1.15 -1.79
N GLN A 91 -9.31 -1.75 -0.76
CA GLN A 91 -9.40 -1.23 0.61
C GLN A 91 -8.68 0.12 0.74
N SER A 92 -7.50 0.26 0.12
CA SER A 92 -6.73 1.50 0.11
C SER A 92 -7.49 2.62 -0.60
N LYS A 93 -8.06 2.37 -1.78
CA LYS A 93 -8.89 3.35 -2.50
C LYS A 93 -10.11 3.78 -1.69
N SER A 94 -10.71 2.88 -0.91
CA SER A 94 -11.84 3.20 -0.05
C SER A 94 -11.43 4.03 1.18
N LYS A 95 -10.32 3.68 1.84
CA LYS A 95 -9.87 4.35 3.08
C LYS A 95 -9.10 5.63 2.84
N ARG A 96 -8.32 5.70 1.76
CA ARG A 96 -7.41 6.80 1.40
C ARG A 96 -7.63 7.22 -0.06
N PRO A 97 -8.85 7.61 -0.47
CA PRO A 97 -9.13 7.96 -1.87
C PRO A 97 -8.25 9.12 -2.39
N MET A 98 -7.80 10.00 -1.48
CA MET A 98 -6.93 11.13 -1.82
C MET A 98 -5.51 10.72 -2.24
N ALA A 99 -5.04 9.54 -1.81
CA ALA A 99 -3.72 9.03 -2.15
C ALA A 99 -3.65 8.41 -3.55
N TRP A 100 -4.78 8.39 -4.28
CA TRP A 100 -4.87 7.76 -5.60
C TRP A 100 -5.21 8.80 -6.67
N GLY A 101 -4.70 8.56 -7.87
CA GLY A 101 -5.03 9.33 -9.06
C GLY A 101 -4.62 8.59 -10.33
N THR A 102 -4.60 9.29 -11.45
CA THR A 102 -4.14 8.76 -12.73
C THR A 102 -2.93 9.50 -13.24
N TRP A 103 -2.13 8.86 -14.08
CA TRP A 103 -0.98 9.50 -14.69
C TRP A 103 -0.86 9.11 -16.17
N GLN A 104 -0.13 9.93 -16.92
CA GLN A 104 0.25 9.66 -18.30
C GLN A 104 1.60 10.33 -18.60
N LEU A 105 2.39 9.74 -19.50
CA LEU A 105 3.61 10.38 -20.01
C LEU A 105 3.30 11.04 -21.36
N LYS A 106 3.56 12.34 -21.48
CA LYS A 106 3.49 13.08 -22.77
C LYS A 106 4.86 13.67 -23.08
N GLY A 107 5.54 13.11 -24.08
CA GLY A 107 6.93 13.45 -24.34
C GLY A 107 7.81 13.08 -23.14
N GLN A 108 8.39 14.09 -22.48
CA GLN A 108 9.21 13.93 -21.26
C GLN A 108 8.50 14.39 -19.98
N THR A 109 7.21 14.71 -20.07
CA THR A 109 6.42 15.24 -18.96
C THR A 109 5.46 14.19 -18.42
N TYR A 110 5.58 13.88 -17.13
CA TYR A 110 4.61 13.10 -16.38
C TYR A 110 3.45 13.99 -15.97
N LEU A 111 2.25 13.65 -16.40
CA LEU A 111 1.02 14.37 -16.10
C LEU A 111 0.21 13.57 -15.09
N LEU A 112 0.14 14.03 -13.85
CA LEU A 112 -0.61 13.39 -12.77
C LEU A 112 -1.93 14.13 -12.56
N THR A 113 -3.04 13.37 -12.56
CA THR A 113 -4.39 13.87 -12.27
C THR A 113 -4.83 13.32 -10.92
N ASN A 114 -5.00 14.19 -9.93
CA ASN A 114 -5.35 13.76 -8.58
C ASN A 114 -6.85 13.42 -8.41
N TYR A 115 -7.22 13.01 -7.20
CA TYR A 115 -8.61 12.67 -6.85
C TYR A 115 -9.62 13.83 -7.07
N LYS A 116 -9.14 15.08 -7.04
CA LYS A 116 -9.92 16.31 -7.34
C LYS A 116 -9.96 16.66 -8.83
N LYS A 117 -9.43 15.79 -9.72
CA LYS A 117 -9.29 16.04 -11.16
C LYS A 117 -8.38 17.22 -11.49
N GLN A 118 -7.48 17.58 -10.59
CA GLN A 118 -6.47 18.61 -10.83
C GLN A 118 -5.26 17.97 -11.50
N LEU A 119 -4.81 18.60 -12.58
CA LEU A 119 -3.65 18.17 -13.35
C LEU A 119 -2.38 18.85 -12.80
N SER A 120 -1.31 18.08 -12.69
CA SER A 120 0.03 18.58 -12.39
C SER A 120 1.03 17.96 -13.36
N ASP A 121 1.98 18.77 -13.81
CA ASP A 121 3.03 18.38 -14.73
C ASP A 121 4.38 18.29 -14.02
N TYR A 122 5.10 17.21 -14.30
CA TYR A 122 6.38 16.90 -13.69
C TYR A 122 7.37 16.48 -14.76
N GLN A 123 8.56 17.07 -14.72
CA GLN A 123 9.67 16.70 -15.60
C GLN A 123 10.84 16.23 -14.75
N LEU A 124 11.55 15.22 -15.23
CA LEU A 124 12.79 14.82 -14.56
C LEU A 124 13.81 15.96 -14.64
N GLY A 125 14.37 16.33 -13.50
CA GLY A 125 15.36 17.41 -13.41
C GLY A 125 14.78 18.82 -13.23
N SER A 126 13.45 19.00 -13.17
CA SER A 126 12.83 20.32 -12.90
C SER A 126 12.88 20.74 -11.42
N GLY A 127 13.46 19.92 -10.54
CA GLY A 127 13.64 20.23 -9.12
C GLY A 127 12.46 19.85 -8.21
N ASN A 128 11.37 19.32 -8.76
CA ASN A 128 10.19 18.88 -7.99
C ASN A 128 9.74 17.43 -8.27
N TRP A 129 10.46 16.72 -9.14
CA TRP A 129 10.19 15.33 -9.51
C TRP A 129 11.48 14.57 -9.74
N PHE A 130 11.69 13.51 -8.95
CA PHE A 130 12.92 12.74 -8.93
C PHE A 130 12.60 11.25 -9.00
N PRO A 131 13.43 10.43 -9.65
CA PRO A 131 13.26 8.99 -9.55
C PRO A 131 13.58 8.54 -8.12
N ALA A 132 12.97 7.44 -7.73
CA ALA A 132 13.21 6.77 -6.46
C ALA A 132 13.58 5.32 -6.74
N TYR A 133 14.48 4.76 -5.92
CA TYR A 133 15.06 3.45 -6.20
C TYR A 133 14.80 2.45 -5.09
N ALA A 134 14.55 1.21 -5.49
CA ALA A 134 14.55 0.07 -4.57
C ALA A 134 15.98 -0.16 -4.01
N TYR A 135 16.05 -0.77 -2.83
CA TYR A 135 17.31 -1.24 -2.27
C TYR A 135 17.79 -2.50 -2.99
N THR A 136 19.01 -2.43 -3.53
CA THR A 136 19.67 -3.55 -4.24
C THR A 136 20.94 -4.03 -3.52
N GLY A 137 21.31 -3.43 -2.39
CA GLY A 137 22.57 -3.69 -1.69
C GLY A 137 23.79 -2.93 -2.24
N ALA A 138 23.68 -2.27 -3.40
CA ALA A 138 24.79 -1.51 -4.00
C ALA A 138 25.10 -0.20 -3.25
N VAL A 139 24.08 0.43 -2.66
CA VAL A 139 24.21 1.66 -1.86
C VAL A 139 24.04 1.30 -0.40
N LYS A 140 25.05 1.58 0.43
CA LYS A 140 24.96 1.38 1.87
C LYS A 140 24.17 2.52 2.51
N LEU A 141 23.37 2.21 3.54
CA LEU A 141 22.78 3.23 4.39
C LEU A 141 23.87 3.98 5.17
N LYS A 142 23.64 5.26 5.43
CA LYS A 142 24.41 6.06 6.38
C LYS A 142 23.97 5.76 7.81
N LYS A 143 24.74 6.16 8.81
CA LYS A 143 24.46 5.74 10.20
C LYS A 143 23.26 6.44 10.82
N GLY A 144 22.92 7.65 10.39
CA GLY A 144 21.92 8.47 11.04
C GLY A 144 21.09 9.25 10.03
N TYR A 145 19.79 9.34 10.34
CA TYR A 145 18.79 9.98 9.51
C TYR A 145 17.82 10.78 10.37
N GLU A 146 17.45 11.97 9.91
CA GLU A 146 16.46 12.84 10.53
C GLU A 146 15.30 13.09 9.57
N LYS A 147 14.07 13.01 10.11
CA LYS A 147 12.86 13.22 9.34
C LYS A 147 12.77 14.68 8.91
N VAL A 148 12.69 14.90 7.61
CA VAL A 148 12.54 16.25 7.02
C VAL A 148 11.14 16.52 6.52
N SER A 149 10.36 15.48 6.26
CA SER A 149 8.94 15.60 5.88
C SER A 149 8.17 14.31 6.11
N GLY A 150 6.84 14.41 6.14
CA GLY A 150 5.95 13.26 6.27
C GLY A 150 4.61 13.48 5.58
N GLY A 151 3.95 12.39 5.21
CA GLY A 151 2.66 12.43 4.52
C GLY A 151 1.52 12.90 5.43
N ASN A 152 0.61 13.71 4.90
CA ASN A 152 -0.65 14.01 5.57
C ASN A 152 -1.63 12.85 5.34
N TYR A 153 -1.84 12.00 6.36
CA TYR A 153 -2.55 10.72 6.26
C TYR A 153 -4.08 10.81 6.03
N GLY A 154 -4.61 11.95 5.57
CA GLY A 154 -5.99 12.08 5.12
C GLY A 154 -7.09 11.98 6.20
N ASN A 155 -6.74 11.74 7.46
CA ASN A 155 -7.71 11.79 8.58
C ASN A 155 -7.26 12.68 9.77
N GLY A 156 -6.18 13.46 9.63
CA GLY A 156 -5.64 14.30 10.72
C GLY A 156 -4.89 13.54 11.83
N THR A 157 -4.64 12.23 11.67
CA THR A 157 -3.86 11.42 12.60
C THR A 157 -2.43 11.29 12.07
N ASN A 158 -1.48 11.92 12.75
CA ASN A 158 -0.06 11.62 12.56
C ASN A 158 0.21 10.26 13.22
N ALA A 159 0.35 9.21 12.40
CA ALA A 159 0.88 7.94 12.88
C ALA A 159 2.32 8.18 13.35
N LEU A 160 2.70 7.55 14.47
CA LEU A 160 4.04 7.50 15.09
C LEU A 160 5.12 8.25 14.29
N SER A 161 5.36 9.53 14.62
CA SER A 161 6.40 10.29 13.94
C SER A 161 7.74 9.93 14.55
N ILE A 162 8.48 9.05 13.87
CA ILE A 162 9.90 8.81 14.16
C ILE A 162 10.65 10.03 13.66
N SER A 163 11.18 10.84 14.59
CA SER A 163 11.95 12.03 14.22
C SER A 163 13.36 11.68 13.73
N LYS A 164 13.94 10.60 14.23
CA LYS A 164 15.30 10.14 13.90
C LYS A 164 15.37 8.62 13.88
N ILE A 165 16.15 8.07 12.96
CA ILE A 165 16.48 6.64 12.90
C ILE A 165 17.97 6.49 12.61
N ASN A 166 18.61 5.57 13.32
CA ASN A 166 20.01 5.24 13.11
C ASN A 166 20.16 3.78 12.69
N PHE A 167 21.13 3.55 11.82
CA PHE A 167 21.60 2.24 11.36
C PHE A 167 23.08 2.12 11.72
N PRO A 168 23.43 1.84 12.99
CA PRO A 168 24.82 1.77 13.45
C PRO A 168 25.67 0.76 12.66
N ASP A 169 25.03 -0.27 12.11
CA ASP A 169 25.63 -1.25 11.23
C ASP A 169 24.61 -1.79 10.20
N ALA A 170 25.00 -2.82 9.45
CA ALA A 170 24.19 -3.41 8.38
C ALA A 170 22.97 -4.21 8.87
N THR A 171 22.82 -4.40 10.18
CA THR A 171 21.82 -5.31 10.77
C THR A 171 21.02 -4.72 11.92
N HIS A 172 21.51 -3.70 12.60
CA HIS A 172 20.85 -3.10 13.76
C HIS A 172 20.30 -1.71 13.47
N PHE A 173 19.21 -1.35 14.15
CA PHE A 173 18.66 0.00 14.12
C PHE A 173 18.33 0.51 15.52
N THR A 174 18.27 1.83 15.66
CA THR A 174 17.67 2.51 16.81
C THR A 174 16.79 3.65 16.34
N GLU A 175 15.62 3.80 16.93
CA GLU A 175 14.75 4.97 16.75
C GLU A 175 15.04 5.99 17.85
N GLY A 176 15.12 7.25 17.44
CA GLY A 176 15.14 8.40 18.34
C GLY A 176 13.72 8.74 18.83
N PHE A 177 13.46 10.03 19.08
CA PHE A 177 12.18 10.47 19.65
C PHE A 177 10.98 10.00 18.82
N ASN A 178 10.12 9.22 19.49
CA ASN A 178 8.84 8.67 19.02
C ASN A 178 7.68 9.47 19.65
N ALA A 179 6.97 10.28 18.86
CA ALA A 179 5.73 10.91 19.32
C ALA A 179 4.52 10.07 18.91
N GLY A 180 3.70 9.70 19.90
CA GLY A 180 2.40 9.05 19.66
C GLY A 180 1.38 10.01 19.06
N ILE A 181 0.28 9.43 18.56
CA ILE A 181 -0.85 10.12 17.95
C ILE A 181 -1.31 11.34 18.76
N SER A 182 -1.39 12.50 18.10
CA SER A 182 -2.09 13.67 18.61
C SER A 182 -3.49 13.74 17.98
N THR A 183 -4.53 13.54 18.77
CA THR A 183 -5.90 13.96 18.39
C THR A 183 -6.28 15.20 19.19
N PRO A 184 -7.27 16.01 18.77
CA PRO A 184 -7.69 17.20 19.52
C PRO A 184 -8.04 16.94 21.00
N ASN A 185 -8.36 15.69 21.36
CA ASN A 185 -8.81 15.31 22.71
C ASN A 185 -7.84 14.38 23.46
N ALA A 186 -6.66 14.06 22.90
CA ALA A 186 -5.67 13.27 23.61
C ALA A 186 -4.26 13.44 23.02
N ALA A 187 -3.32 13.81 23.89
CA ALA A 187 -1.89 13.69 23.67
C ALA A 187 -1.36 12.53 24.54
N ALA A 188 -1.19 11.35 23.94
CA ALA A 188 -0.51 10.24 24.60
C ALA A 188 0.93 10.16 24.05
N GLY A 189 1.82 10.99 24.60
CA GLY A 189 3.25 10.94 24.31
C GLY A 189 3.93 9.91 25.19
N ARG A 190 4.28 8.74 24.65
CA ARG A 190 5.20 7.81 25.33
C ARG A 190 6.52 7.77 24.57
N THR A 191 7.55 8.37 25.16
CA THR A 191 8.93 8.28 24.67
C THR A 191 9.39 6.84 24.82
N ARG A 192 9.59 6.13 23.71
CA ARG A 192 10.26 4.83 23.71
C ARG A 192 11.38 4.90 22.68
N ASN A 193 12.63 4.92 23.16
CA ASN A 193 13.75 4.58 22.29
C ASN A 193 13.55 3.12 21.91
N ALA A 194 13.22 2.87 20.66
CA ALA A 194 13.04 1.53 20.15
C ALA A 194 14.35 1.10 19.46
N ASN A 195 14.67 -0.18 19.56
CA ASN A 195 15.85 -0.73 18.90
C ASN A 195 15.54 -2.15 18.45
N GLY A 196 16.41 -2.69 17.61
CA GLY A 196 16.30 -4.05 17.14
C GLY A 196 17.18 -4.31 15.94
N THR A 197 16.75 -5.26 15.12
CA THR A 197 17.41 -5.59 13.86
C THR A 197 16.55 -5.17 12.67
N TYR A 198 17.18 -4.93 11.52
CA TYR A 198 16.47 -4.59 10.30
C TYR A 198 16.95 -5.42 9.11
N LYS A 199 16.07 -5.52 8.11
CA LYS A 199 16.39 -6.06 6.79
C LYS A 199 15.77 -5.17 5.73
N LEU A 200 16.53 -4.93 4.66
CA LEU A 200 16.05 -4.26 3.46
C LEU A 200 15.95 -5.25 2.31
N HIS A 201 14.81 -5.23 1.62
CA HIS A 201 14.66 -5.94 0.36
C HIS A 201 13.77 -5.11 -0.58
N GLY A 202 14.28 -4.77 -1.77
CA GLY A 202 13.52 -3.98 -2.73
C GLY A 202 13.00 -2.68 -2.12
N ASN A 203 11.68 -2.50 -2.13
CA ASN A 203 11.00 -1.33 -1.58
C ASN A 203 10.44 -1.55 -0.16
N THR A 204 11.07 -2.42 0.63
CA THR A 204 10.57 -2.79 1.95
C THR A 204 11.67 -2.82 3.00
N LEU A 205 11.38 -2.16 4.12
CA LEU A 205 12.13 -2.21 5.36
C LEU A 205 11.37 -3.09 6.37
N GLU A 206 11.98 -4.18 6.79
CA GLU A 206 11.50 -5.01 7.88
C GLU A 206 12.28 -4.66 9.16
N LEU A 207 11.58 -4.24 10.20
CA LEU A 207 12.10 -3.93 11.53
C LEU A 207 11.66 -5.02 12.50
N THR A 208 12.62 -5.74 13.07
CA THR A 208 12.40 -6.68 14.17
C THR A 208 12.84 -6.01 15.46
N TYR A 209 11.88 -5.56 16.26
CA TYR A 209 12.11 -4.88 17.52
C TYR A 209 12.60 -5.86 18.60
N SER A 210 13.31 -5.34 19.60
CA SER A 210 13.79 -6.13 20.75
C SER A 210 12.70 -6.75 21.61
N ASP A 211 11.45 -6.25 21.52
CA ASP A 211 10.27 -6.87 22.14
C ASP A 211 9.63 -7.99 21.29
N GLY A 212 10.27 -8.38 20.19
CA GLY A 212 9.85 -9.46 19.30
C GLY A 212 8.84 -9.04 18.24
N ARG A 213 8.35 -7.80 18.26
CA ARG A 213 7.43 -7.28 17.24
C ARG A 213 8.16 -7.12 15.90
N VAL A 214 7.51 -7.54 14.82
CA VAL A 214 7.99 -7.32 13.45
C VAL A 214 7.08 -6.30 12.75
N VAL A 215 7.67 -5.26 12.18
CA VAL A 215 6.96 -4.24 11.38
C VAL A 215 7.60 -4.15 10.02
N LYS A 216 6.78 -4.15 8.96
CA LYS A 216 7.23 -3.88 7.61
C LYS A 216 6.77 -2.51 7.19
N LYS A 217 7.66 -1.73 6.61
CA LYS A 217 7.38 -0.39 6.08
C LYS A 217 7.81 -0.30 4.63
N SER A 218 7.13 0.54 3.86
CA SER A 218 7.62 0.95 2.54
C SER A 218 8.99 1.59 2.65
N PHE A 219 9.83 1.40 1.64
CA PHE A 219 11.19 1.91 1.57
C PHE A 219 11.57 2.35 0.17
N ALA A 220 12.33 3.44 0.07
CA ALA A 220 12.99 3.83 -1.18
C ALA A 220 14.24 4.69 -0.92
N LEU A 221 15.21 4.59 -1.82
CA LEU A 221 16.39 5.43 -1.90
C LEU A 221 16.14 6.66 -2.77
N GLY A 222 16.72 7.79 -2.34
CA GLY A 222 16.92 9.03 -3.07
C GLY A 222 17.61 8.86 -4.42
N ALA A 223 17.59 9.93 -5.21
CA ALA A 223 18.38 10.05 -6.43
C ALA A 223 19.30 11.27 -6.37
N LYS A 224 20.47 11.18 -7.00
CA LYS A 224 21.35 12.34 -7.25
C LYS A 224 22.05 12.27 -8.59
N GLY A 225 22.50 13.43 -9.05
CA GLY A 225 23.30 13.58 -10.28
C GLY A 225 22.49 13.57 -11.57
N ALA A 226 23.20 13.76 -12.68
CA ALA A 226 22.68 13.67 -14.05
C ALA A 226 23.67 12.81 -14.89
N PRO A 227 23.31 11.59 -15.31
CA PRO A 227 22.03 10.91 -15.09
C PRO A 227 21.78 10.56 -13.62
N ALA A 228 20.51 10.44 -13.24
CA ALA A 228 20.10 10.13 -11.88
C ALA A 228 20.61 8.74 -11.45
N ARG A 229 21.18 8.68 -10.24
CA ARG A 229 21.69 7.44 -9.61
C ARG A 229 21.16 7.32 -8.19
N PRO A 230 20.96 6.09 -7.67
CA PRO A 230 20.51 5.89 -6.30
C PRO A 230 21.50 6.47 -5.30
N THR A 231 20.98 7.09 -4.24
CA THR A 231 21.76 7.60 -3.11
C THR A 231 21.05 7.35 -1.80
N ALA A 232 21.81 7.24 -0.72
CA ALA A 232 21.31 7.13 0.64
C ALA A 232 21.35 8.48 1.38
N ASP A 233 21.50 9.61 0.67
CA ASP A 233 21.45 10.95 1.26
C ASP A 233 20.02 11.33 1.69
N ILE A 234 19.03 10.87 0.92
CA ILE A 234 17.61 10.93 1.26
C ILE A 234 17.06 9.52 1.18
N ILE A 235 16.31 9.10 2.19
CA ILE A 235 15.60 7.81 2.20
C ILE A 235 14.16 8.01 2.60
N PHE A 236 13.31 7.06 2.23
CA PHE A 236 11.91 7.05 2.60
C PHE A 236 11.62 5.80 3.40
N ILE A 237 10.91 5.99 4.51
CA ILE A 237 10.49 4.90 5.39
C ILE A 237 9.03 5.16 5.74
N GLY A 238 8.14 4.29 5.28
CA GLY A 238 6.73 4.34 5.64
C GLY A 238 6.01 5.62 5.23
N GLY A 239 6.37 6.20 4.09
CA GLY A 239 5.78 7.45 3.59
C GLY A 239 6.41 8.74 4.14
N ASP A 240 7.36 8.62 5.08
CA ASP A 240 8.14 9.74 5.60
C ASP A 240 9.49 9.84 4.88
N ALA A 241 9.97 11.07 4.69
CA ALA A 241 11.28 11.34 4.11
C ALA A 241 12.30 11.70 5.19
N TYR A 242 13.49 11.14 5.07
CA TYR A 242 14.60 11.38 5.98
C TYR A 242 15.84 11.79 5.20
N THR A 243 16.55 12.80 5.69
CA THR A 243 17.89 13.15 5.21
C THR A 243 18.92 12.60 6.15
N ASP A 244 20.09 12.27 5.63
CA ASP A 244 21.20 11.88 6.47
C ASP A 244 21.71 13.01 7.36
N THR A 245 22.38 12.64 8.45
CA THR A 245 22.95 13.56 9.44
C THR A 245 24.47 13.44 9.52
N GLU A 246 25.13 12.84 8.53
CA GLU A 246 26.58 12.57 8.51
C GLU A 246 27.35 13.46 7.53
#